data_AF-A0A918XDC6-F1
#
_entry.id   AF-A0A918XDC6-F1
#
_cell.length_a   1.000
_cell.length_b   1.000
_cell.length_c   1.000
_cell.angle_alpha   90.00
_cell.angle_beta   90.00
_cell.angle_gamma   90.00
#
_symmetry.space_group_name_H-M   'P 1'
#
loop_
_entity.id
_entity.type
_entity.pdbx_description
1 polymer ?
#
loop_
_entity_poly.entity_id
_entity_poly.type
_entity_poly.pdbx_seq_one_letter_code
_entity_poly.pdbx_strand_id
1 'polypeptide(L)'
;MKRDVRSTALALLATGLLAIGSTACSSEAIGSVAENVSADTEATDAGNTSEGDSAESRTLTGELEYLAPGEYIIDGQAFYVAESTRILGGIHTCPAEDGADENGSGTVECSFDEFDTALENGTVVLAEVEIVDGIAESITEYEA
;
A
#
# COMPACT_ATOMS: atom_id res chain seq x y z
N MET A 1 15.65 19.93 -44.81
CA MET A 1 16.08 18.52 -44.64
C MET A 1 14.85 17.72 -44.25
N LYS A 2 14.38 16.84 -45.14
CA LYS A 2 13.25 15.92 -44.89
C LYS A 2 13.78 14.69 -44.17
N ARG A 3 13.11 14.25 -43.10
CA ARG A 3 13.23 12.88 -42.61
C ARG A 3 11.83 12.31 -42.46
N ASP A 4 11.59 11.32 -43.30
CA ASP A 4 10.36 10.59 -43.50
C ASP A 4 10.04 9.63 -42.34
N VAL A 5 8.74 9.44 -42.20
CA VAL A 5 8.00 8.58 -41.27
C VAL A 5 8.30 7.10 -41.53
N ARG A 6 8.48 6.29 -40.48
CA ARG A 6 8.26 4.84 -40.53
C ARG A 6 7.56 4.34 -39.26
N SER A 7 6.25 4.12 -39.42
CA SER A 7 5.42 3.25 -38.60
C SER A 7 5.97 1.82 -38.60
N THR A 8 5.93 1.17 -37.44
CA THR A 8 5.93 -0.30 -37.36
C THR A 8 4.83 -0.70 -36.39
N ALA A 9 3.84 -1.40 -36.94
CA ALA A 9 2.64 -1.84 -36.25
C ALA A 9 2.79 -3.30 -35.78
N LEU A 10 2.07 -3.61 -34.69
CA LEU A 10 1.39 -4.86 -34.36
C LEU A 10 2.20 -6.17 -34.24
N ALA A 11 2.19 -6.73 -33.02
CA ALA A 11 1.97 -8.15 -32.82
C ALA A 11 1.19 -8.38 -31.51
N LEU A 12 -0.12 -8.63 -31.63
CA LEU A 12 -0.98 -9.22 -30.61
C LEU A 12 -0.64 -10.71 -30.47
N LEU A 13 -0.36 -11.16 -29.26
CA LEU A 13 -0.39 -12.58 -28.91
C LEU A 13 -1.27 -12.77 -27.68
N ALA A 14 -2.47 -13.27 -27.93
CA ALA A 14 -3.44 -13.75 -26.96
C ALA A 14 -3.29 -15.27 -26.79
N THR A 15 -3.15 -15.74 -25.55
CA THR A 15 -3.40 -17.10 -25.02
C THR A 15 -3.03 -17.01 -23.53
N GLY A 16 -3.85 -17.23 -22.50
CA GLY A 16 -5.07 -18.01 -22.33
C GLY A 16 -4.79 -19.15 -21.34
N LEU A 17 -5.41 -19.16 -20.14
CA LEU A 17 -6.02 -20.33 -19.49
C LEU A 17 -6.56 -19.99 -18.09
N LEU A 18 -7.86 -20.26 -17.86
CA LEU A 18 -8.49 -20.34 -16.55
C LEU A 18 -8.00 -21.58 -15.79
N ALA A 19 -7.66 -21.43 -14.51
CA ALA A 19 -7.68 -22.51 -13.54
C ALA A 19 -8.72 -22.20 -12.47
N ILE A 20 -9.86 -22.89 -12.56
CA ILE A 20 -10.91 -22.95 -11.54
C ILE A 20 -10.50 -24.05 -10.56
N GLY A 21 -10.23 -23.69 -9.30
CA GLY A 21 -9.94 -24.64 -8.23
C GLY A 21 -10.91 -24.44 -7.07
N SER A 22 -11.90 -25.32 -6.96
CA SER A 22 -12.82 -25.43 -5.83
C SER A 22 -12.41 -26.63 -4.97
N THR A 23 -11.96 -26.42 -3.74
CA THR A 23 -11.88 -27.48 -2.73
C THR A 23 -12.69 -27.11 -1.51
N ALA A 24 -13.64 -27.99 -1.22
CA ALA A 24 -14.61 -27.94 -0.16
C ALA A 24 -14.00 -28.22 1.23
N CYS A 25 -14.76 -27.80 2.24
CA CYS A 25 -14.61 -28.02 3.67
C CYS A 25 -14.18 -29.44 4.09
N SER A 26 -13.44 -29.50 5.19
CA SER A 26 -13.62 -30.54 6.21
C SER A 26 -13.34 -29.95 7.59
N SER A 27 -14.38 -29.90 8.41
CA SER A 27 -14.34 -29.54 9.82
C SER A 27 -13.88 -30.77 10.61
N GLU A 28 -12.75 -30.69 11.27
CA GLU A 28 -12.39 -31.63 12.34
C GLU A 28 -11.90 -30.83 13.55
N ALA A 29 -12.80 -30.65 14.51
CA ALA A 29 -12.47 -30.21 15.85
C ALA A 29 -11.76 -31.36 16.58
N ILE A 30 -10.49 -31.16 16.94
CA ILE A 30 -9.85 -31.91 18.01
C ILE A 30 -9.28 -30.91 19.03
N GLY A 31 -9.95 -30.85 20.17
CA GLY A 31 -9.45 -30.13 21.33
C GLY A 31 -8.34 -30.90 22.03
N SER A 32 -7.36 -30.17 22.53
CA SER A 32 -6.59 -30.57 23.70
C SER A 32 -6.13 -29.31 24.43
N VAL A 33 -6.57 -29.25 25.69
CA VAL A 33 -6.27 -28.25 26.71
C VAL A 33 -4.90 -28.54 27.35
N ALA A 34 -4.31 -27.46 27.88
CA ALA A 34 -3.24 -27.36 28.88
C ALA A 34 -1.80 -27.26 28.35
N GLU A 35 -0.92 -26.40 28.86
CA GLU A 35 -0.97 -25.30 29.83
C GLU A 35 0.41 -24.59 29.73
N ASN A 36 0.39 -23.25 29.74
CA ASN A 36 1.35 -22.33 30.39
C ASN A 36 2.87 -22.44 30.10
N VAL A 37 3.47 -21.41 29.47
CA VAL A 37 4.52 -20.53 30.04
C VAL A 37 4.65 -19.28 29.18
N SER A 38 4.64 -18.14 29.87
CA SER A 38 4.72 -16.75 29.43
C SER A 38 5.84 -16.41 28.43
N ALA A 39 5.48 -15.60 27.42
CA ALA A 39 6.36 -14.59 26.86
C ALA A 39 5.50 -13.34 26.61
N ASP A 40 5.88 -12.29 27.32
CA ASP A 40 5.39 -10.92 27.19
C ASP A 40 5.59 -10.47 25.74
N THR A 41 4.51 -10.26 24.99
CA THR A 41 4.52 -9.56 23.69
C THR A 41 3.14 -8.97 23.52
N GLU A 42 3.05 -7.67 23.72
CA GLU A 42 1.93 -6.85 23.29
C GLU A 42 1.85 -6.92 21.75
N ALA A 43 1.08 -7.87 21.24
CA ALA A 43 0.60 -7.90 19.88
C ALA A 43 -0.92 -7.87 19.97
N THR A 44 -1.47 -6.65 19.94
CA THR A 44 -2.91 -6.45 19.93
C THR A 44 -3.42 -6.55 18.50
N ASP A 45 -4.29 -7.55 18.32
CA ASP A 45 -5.40 -7.62 17.37
C ASP A 45 -5.11 -7.96 15.90
N ALA A 46 -4.98 -9.26 15.66
CA ALA A 46 -5.36 -9.88 14.40
C ALA A 46 -6.90 -9.89 14.28
N GLY A 47 -7.47 -8.79 13.78
CA GLY A 47 -8.89 -8.66 13.47
C GLY A 47 -9.23 -9.13 12.06
N ASN A 48 -9.35 -10.44 11.86
CA ASN A 48 -10.03 -10.98 10.67
C ASN A 48 -11.55 -10.77 10.81
N THR A 49 -12.10 -9.76 10.13
CA THR A 49 -13.54 -9.66 9.85
C THR A 49 -13.73 -9.36 8.38
N SER A 50 -14.12 -10.38 7.61
CA SER A 50 -14.98 -10.19 6.45
C SER A 50 -16.42 -10.10 6.97
N GLU A 51 -17.19 -9.15 6.45
CA GLU A 51 -18.67 -9.11 6.29
C GLU A 51 -19.28 -7.75 6.69
N GLY A 52 -19.59 -6.91 5.68
CA GLY A 52 -20.75 -5.97 5.76
C GLY A 52 -20.52 -4.52 5.35
N ASP A 53 -20.82 -4.19 4.09
CA ASP A 53 -21.41 -2.94 3.54
C ASP A 53 -21.41 -1.69 4.45
N SER A 54 -20.22 -1.21 4.80
CA SER A 54 -19.93 0.11 5.33
C SER A 54 -18.50 0.40 4.92
N ALA A 55 -18.23 1.62 4.45
CA ALA A 55 -16.90 2.04 4.09
C ALA A 55 -15.95 1.86 5.28
N GLU A 56 -15.19 0.77 5.32
CA GLU A 56 -14.32 0.46 6.44
C GLU A 56 -13.11 1.38 6.38
N SER A 57 -13.15 2.44 7.20
CA SER A 57 -12.01 3.32 7.41
C SER A 57 -10.96 2.61 8.27
N ARG A 58 -9.70 2.65 7.87
CA ARG A 58 -8.58 2.12 8.64
C ARG A 58 -7.34 2.99 8.49
N THR A 59 -6.42 2.91 9.45
CA THR A 59 -5.11 3.55 9.36
C THR A 59 -4.03 2.47 9.32
N LEU A 60 -3.11 2.57 8.36
CA LEU A 60 -1.92 1.74 8.27
C LEU A 60 -0.68 2.58 8.55
N THR A 61 0.32 2.00 9.18
CA THR A 61 1.59 2.68 9.48
C THR A 61 2.73 1.73 9.18
N GLY A 62 3.68 2.12 8.34
CA GLY A 62 4.84 1.29 8.03
C GLY A 62 5.56 1.71 6.75
N GLU A 63 6.42 0.82 6.26
CA GLU A 63 7.14 1.03 4.99
C GLU A 63 6.20 0.83 3.80
N LEU A 64 6.20 1.80 2.89
CA LEU A 64 5.46 1.74 1.64
C LEU A 64 6.21 0.89 0.61
N GLU A 65 5.57 -0.18 0.18
CA GLU A 65 6.03 -1.01 -0.92
C GLU A 65 5.27 -0.66 -2.21
N TYR A 66 6.01 -0.38 -3.29
CA TYR A 66 5.44 -0.12 -4.61
C TYR A 66 5.00 -1.42 -5.30
N LEU A 67 3.74 -1.49 -5.73
CA LEU A 67 3.26 -2.60 -6.57
C LEU A 67 3.11 -2.20 -8.04
N ALA A 68 2.43 -1.09 -8.26
CA ALA A 68 2.08 -0.55 -9.57
C ALA A 68 1.72 0.93 -9.42
N PRO A 69 1.57 1.69 -10.52
CA PRO A 69 1.19 3.10 -10.42
C PRO A 69 -0.10 3.29 -9.62
N GLY A 70 -0.01 4.02 -8.51
CA GLY A 70 -1.13 4.27 -7.61
C GLY A 70 -1.59 3.08 -6.75
N GLU A 71 -0.84 1.98 -6.72
CA GLU A 71 -1.14 0.80 -5.89
C GLU A 71 0.08 0.45 -5.01
N TYR A 72 -0.13 0.41 -3.69
CA TYR A 72 0.93 0.24 -2.70
C TYR A 72 0.52 -0.75 -1.62
N ILE A 73 1.51 -1.24 -0.88
CA ILE A 73 1.34 -2.12 0.28
C ILE A 73 2.01 -1.52 1.52
N ILE A 74 1.37 -1.71 2.67
CA ILE A 74 2.00 -1.67 4.00
C ILE A 74 1.67 -2.98 4.72
N ASP A 75 2.67 -3.68 5.24
CA ASP A 75 2.51 -4.94 6.01
C ASP A 75 1.60 -5.98 5.32
N GLY A 76 1.74 -6.14 4.01
CA GLY A 76 0.95 -7.07 3.20
C GLY A 76 -0.50 -6.63 2.90
N GLN A 77 -0.89 -5.42 3.30
CA GLN A 77 -2.20 -4.84 3.01
C GLN A 77 -2.09 -3.84 1.85
N ALA A 78 -2.71 -4.17 0.72
CA ALA A 78 -2.74 -3.33 -0.46
C ALA A 78 -3.83 -2.25 -0.40
N PHE A 79 -3.56 -1.09 -0.98
CA PHE A 79 -4.51 0.01 -1.12
C PHE A 79 -4.19 0.85 -2.36
N TYR A 80 -5.19 1.65 -2.78
CA TYR A 80 -5.06 2.57 -3.90
C TYR A 80 -4.80 4.00 -3.44
N VAL A 81 -4.05 4.76 -4.21
CA VAL A 81 -3.87 6.20 -4.03
C VAL A 81 -4.47 6.89 -5.24
N ALA A 82 -5.37 7.81 -4.97
CA ALA A 82 -6.01 8.63 -6.00
C ALA A 82 -5.25 9.95 -6.15
N GLU A 83 -5.44 10.64 -7.28
CA GLU A 83 -4.93 12.01 -7.45
C GLU A 83 -5.50 12.99 -6.42
N SER A 84 -6.64 12.66 -5.80
CA SER A 84 -7.26 13.45 -4.73
C SER A 84 -6.71 13.14 -3.34
N THR A 85 -5.88 12.11 -3.18
CA THR A 85 -5.25 11.77 -1.91
C THR A 85 -4.33 12.90 -1.48
N ARG A 86 -4.43 13.32 -0.23
CA ARG A 86 -3.51 14.32 0.32
C ARG A 86 -2.21 13.63 0.74
N ILE A 87 -1.10 13.97 0.08
CA ILE A 87 0.21 13.38 0.35
C ILE A 87 1.10 14.43 1.01
N LEU A 88 1.47 14.18 2.26
CA LEU A 88 2.40 15.00 3.04
C LEU A 88 3.76 14.27 3.13
N GLY A 89 4.69 14.68 2.28
CA GLY A 89 6.08 14.24 2.32
C GLY A 89 6.99 15.37 2.81
N GLY A 90 8.19 15.43 2.23
CA GLY A 90 9.20 16.44 2.55
C GLY A 90 10.48 15.85 3.14
N ILE A 91 10.50 14.55 3.47
CA ILE A 91 11.67 13.87 4.04
C ILE A 91 12.41 13.12 2.93
N HIS A 92 11.82 12.06 2.38
CA HIS A 92 12.37 11.28 1.26
C HIS A 92 11.59 11.51 -0.01
N THR A 93 10.26 11.49 0.09
CA THR A 93 9.41 11.94 -1.02
C THR A 93 9.46 13.46 -1.07
N CYS A 94 9.45 14.04 -2.28
CA CYS A 94 9.29 15.50 -2.49
C CYS A 94 10.12 16.37 -1.50
N PRO A 95 11.44 16.13 -1.37
CA PRO A 95 12.23 16.65 -0.25
C PRO A 95 12.34 18.18 -0.26
N ALA A 96 12.28 18.79 0.93
CA ALA A 96 12.44 20.23 1.14
C ALA A 96 13.34 20.53 2.35
N GLU A 97 13.97 21.72 2.40
CA GLU A 97 14.90 22.10 3.48
C GLU A 97 14.24 22.08 4.88
N ASP A 98 12.96 22.45 4.95
CA ASP A 98 12.14 22.39 6.16
C ASP A 98 10.94 21.45 5.92
N GLY A 99 11.22 20.26 5.37
CA GLY A 99 10.19 19.32 4.92
C GLY A 99 9.49 18.52 6.02
N ALA A 100 10.05 18.49 7.24
CA ALA A 100 9.51 17.77 8.38
C ALA A 100 9.22 18.70 9.57
N ASP A 101 8.25 18.33 10.41
CA ASP A 101 7.97 19.00 11.67
C ASP A 101 8.92 18.57 12.81
N GLU A 102 8.69 19.10 14.02
CA GLU A 102 9.50 18.75 15.19
C GLU A 102 9.36 17.29 15.64
N ASN A 103 8.37 16.56 15.13
CA ASN A 103 8.12 15.15 15.41
C ASN A 103 8.63 14.23 14.30
N GLY A 104 9.29 14.79 13.27
CA GLY A 104 9.77 14.03 12.12
C GLY A 104 8.66 13.62 11.15
N SER A 105 7.52 14.32 11.13
CA SER A 105 6.43 14.08 10.18
C SER A 105 6.52 15.02 8.98
N GLY A 106 6.23 14.51 7.79
CA GLY A 106 6.19 15.29 6.55
C GLY A 106 5.18 16.44 6.62
N THR A 107 5.58 17.60 6.11
CA THR A 107 4.75 18.83 6.13
C THR A 107 4.55 19.43 4.74
N VAL A 108 5.22 18.89 3.73
CA VAL A 108 5.18 19.38 2.35
C VAL A 108 4.14 18.60 1.59
N GLU A 109 3.20 19.32 0.96
CA GLU A 109 2.22 18.67 0.08
C GLU A 109 2.86 18.30 -1.24
N CYS A 110 2.66 17.06 -1.66
CA CYS A 110 3.34 16.46 -2.79
C CYS A 110 2.36 16.06 -3.87
N SER A 111 2.78 16.19 -5.12
CA SER A 111 1.98 15.68 -6.23
C SER A 111 2.00 14.16 -6.23
N PHE A 112 0.91 13.57 -6.72
CA PHE A 112 0.82 12.12 -6.92
C PHE A 112 1.98 11.59 -7.78
N ASP A 113 2.30 12.27 -8.90
CA ASP A 113 3.39 11.84 -9.79
C ASP A 113 4.76 11.83 -9.11
N GLU A 114 5.08 12.83 -8.28
CA GLU A 114 6.36 12.88 -7.55
C GLU A 114 6.45 11.77 -6.52
N PHE A 115 5.35 11.51 -5.81
CA PHE A 115 5.26 10.43 -4.84
C PHE A 115 5.37 9.05 -5.51
N ASP A 116 4.60 8.80 -6.57
CA ASP A 116 4.60 7.52 -7.30
C ASP A 116 5.98 7.24 -7.91
N THR A 117 6.59 8.25 -8.53
CA THR A 117 7.93 8.14 -9.12
C THR A 117 8.99 7.87 -8.06
N ALA A 118 8.89 8.46 -6.87
CA ALA A 118 9.85 8.22 -5.79
C ALA A 118 9.83 6.74 -5.37
N LEU A 119 8.63 6.18 -5.15
CA LEU A 119 8.45 4.79 -4.76
C LEU A 119 8.78 3.81 -5.88
N GLU A 120 8.41 4.11 -7.14
CA GLU A 120 8.80 3.32 -8.32
C GLU A 120 10.32 3.19 -8.43
N ASN A 121 11.06 4.26 -8.10
CA ASN A 121 12.53 4.27 -8.10
C ASN A 121 13.16 3.58 -6.87
N GLY A 122 12.35 3.00 -5.98
CA GLY A 122 12.82 2.28 -4.79
C GLY A 122 13.24 3.20 -3.65
N THR A 123 12.66 4.40 -3.55
CA THR A 123 12.82 5.24 -2.36
C THR A 123 12.14 4.54 -1.19
N VAL A 124 12.85 4.38 -0.07
CA VAL A 124 12.28 3.83 1.16
C VAL A 124 11.53 4.94 1.88
N VAL A 125 10.24 4.74 2.10
CA VAL A 125 9.35 5.73 2.71
C VAL A 125 8.57 5.05 3.82
N LEU A 126 8.65 5.59 5.03
CA LEU A 126 7.77 5.22 6.13
C LEU A 126 6.60 6.19 6.16
N ALA A 127 5.37 5.69 6.21
CA ALA A 127 4.19 6.54 6.18
C ALA A 127 3.04 6.03 7.06
N GLU A 128 2.26 6.96 7.58
CA GLU A 128 0.91 6.73 8.08
C GLU A 128 -0.08 7.01 6.95
N VAL A 129 -1.01 6.08 6.71
CA VAL A 129 -1.98 6.13 5.62
C VAL A 129 -3.39 5.93 6.18
N GLU A 130 -4.24 6.93 6.01
CA GLU A 130 -5.68 6.81 6.28
C GLU A 130 -6.39 6.32 5.02
N ILE A 131 -7.07 5.18 5.13
CA ILE A 131 -7.72 4.48 4.01
C ILE A 131 -9.22 4.43 4.25
N VAL A 132 -10.01 4.79 3.24
CA VAL A 132 -11.46 4.68 3.20
C VAL A 132 -11.85 3.95 1.92
N ASP A 133 -12.68 2.90 2.03
CA ASP A 133 -13.10 2.09 0.87
C ASP A 133 -11.92 1.52 0.03
N GLY A 134 -10.77 1.29 0.67
CA GLY A 134 -9.55 0.81 -0.01
C GLY A 134 -8.77 1.88 -0.77
N ILE A 135 -9.18 3.15 -0.66
CA ILE A 135 -8.50 4.31 -1.26
C ILE A 135 -7.90 5.15 -0.13
N ALA A 136 -6.64 5.57 -0.27
CA ALA A 136 -5.99 6.47 0.66
C ALA A 136 -6.64 7.86 0.59
N GLU A 137 -7.09 8.38 1.72
CA GLU A 137 -7.53 9.77 1.87
C GLU A 137 -6.34 10.68 2.21
N SER A 138 -5.43 10.17 3.04
CA SER A 138 -4.19 10.87 3.41
C SER A 138 -3.01 9.91 3.52
N ILE A 139 -1.82 10.44 3.22
CA ILE A 139 -0.53 9.79 3.42
C ILE A 139 0.37 10.82 4.07
N THR A 140 0.98 10.49 5.21
CA THR A 140 1.96 11.34 5.88
C THR A 140 3.23 10.58 6.13
N GLU A 141 4.33 11.04 5.55
CA GLU A 141 5.66 10.48 5.77
C GLU A 141 6.12 10.72 7.21
N TYR A 142 6.87 9.79 7.80
CA TYR A 142 7.47 9.97 9.12
C TYR A 142 8.89 9.38 9.21
N GLU A 143 9.69 9.87 10.15
CA GLU A 143 10.99 9.29 10.52
C GLU A 143 10.85 8.30 11.69
N ALA A 144 11.61 7.19 11.67
CA ALA A 144 11.61 6.15 12.73
C ALA A 144 12.50 6.47 13.94
#